data_AF-A0A9E3K8L8-F1
#
_entry.id   AF-A0A9E3K8L8-F1
#
_cell.length_a   1.000
_cell.length_b   1.000
_cell.length_c   1.000
_cell.angle_alpha   90.00
_cell.angle_beta   90.00
_cell.angle_gamma   90.00
#
_symmetry.space_group_name_H-M   'P 1'
#
loop_
_entity.id
_entity.type
_entity.pdbx_description
1 polymer ?
#
loop_
_entity_poly.entity_id
_entity_poly.type
_entity_poly.pdbx_seq_one_letter_code
_entity_poly.pdbx_strand_id
1 'polypeptide(L)'
;MSPAAGGEVESSRPRLSLVRTDMDPSLRWDEGLGKVLSILKQAARDRVWLGLATSYSGPDRRRITRHAKLARDIGIPLVATNDVLYATAEQRPLHDVVTCIRLGLKLDEAGTKLAANGERHIKAASEMTRLFRNYPEALAESLRLLERVDFDLGQLRYEYPHEPVPSGWTPQAWLEHLVAEGVRERYGGNPPSEVADLVETEFKLVRKAQYAYYFLTVHDIVKFARSKGILCQGRGSAANSVICYVLGITSVDPVKHKLLFSRFISADRNEPPDIDVDFEHERREEVMQYVYE
;
A
#
# COMPACT_ATOMS: atom_id res chain seq x y z
N MET A 1 -22.12 40.69 23.92
CA MET A 1 -22.53 40.31 22.55
C MET A 1 -21.64 39.16 22.11
N SER A 2 -22.15 37.92 22.24
CA SER A 2 -21.59 36.76 21.53
C SER A 2 -21.98 36.86 20.05
N PRO A 3 -21.11 36.42 19.14
CA PRO A 3 -21.36 35.14 18.44
C PRO A 3 -20.03 34.41 18.11
N ALA A 4 -19.95 33.15 17.70
CA ALA A 4 -20.85 32.02 17.67
C ALA A 4 -19.91 30.80 17.69
N ALA A 5 -20.21 29.82 18.53
CA ALA A 5 -19.51 28.53 18.53
C ALA A 5 -19.86 27.79 17.24
N GLY A 6 -18.86 27.53 16.40
CA GLY A 6 -18.97 26.57 15.32
C GLY A 6 -19.06 25.18 15.93
N GLY A 7 -20.29 24.65 16.02
CA GLY A 7 -20.53 23.26 16.38
C GLY A 7 -19.99 22.37 15.27
N GLU A 8 -18.89 21.68 15.55
CA GLU A 8 -18.51 20.49 14.79
C GLU A 8 -19.62 19.46 14.97
N VAL A 9 -20.38 19.22 13.90
CA VAL A 9 -21.26 18.07 13.81
C VAL A 9 -20.36 16.85 13.71
N GLU A 10 -20.00 16.31 14.87
CA GLU A 10 -19.33 15.03 15.00
C GLU A 10 -20.21 13.98 14.32
N SER A 11 -19.87 13.62 13.08
CA SER A 11 -20.63 12.64 12.32
C SER A 11 -20.56 11.33 13.10
N SER A 12 -21.66 10.96 13.75
CA SER A 12 -21.79 9.72 14.53
C SER A 12 -21.86 8.51 13.60
N ARG A 13 -20.87 8.36 12.70
CA ARG A 13 -20.65 7.10 12.00
C ARG A 13 -20.37 6.07 13.08
N PRO A 14 -21.17 5.01 13.20
CA PRO A 14 -20.89 3.97 14.18
C PRO A 14 -19.48 3.46 13.92
N ARG A 15 -18.55 3.72 14.86
CA ARG A 15 -17.25 3.05 14.85
C ARG A 15 -17.56 1.58 15.02
N LEU A 16 -17.38 0.81 13.96
CA LEU A 16 -17.32 -0.65 14.05
C LEU A 16 -16.11 -0.98 14.92
N SER A 17 -16.28 -1.02 16.23
CA SER A 17 -15.34 -1.71 17.08
C SER A 17 -15.45 -3.17 16.67
N LEU A 18 -14.39 -3.70 16.05
CA LEU A 18 -14.19 -5.13 15.98
C LEU A 18 -14.10 -5.61 17.42
N VAL A 19 -15.26 -5.93 18.01
CA VAL A 19 -15.30 -6.80 19.16
C VAL A 19 -14.52 -8.02 18.69
N ARG A 20 -13.41 -8.33 19.35
CA ARG A 20 -12.79 -9.65 19.24
C ARG A 20 -13.83 -10.62 19.78
N THR A 21 -14.82 -10.95 18.95
CA THR A 21 -15.46 -12.24 19.02
C THR A 21 -14.31 -13.20 18.77
N ASP A 22 -14.13 -14.15 19.68
CA ASP A 22 -13.31 -15.35 19.46
C ASP A 22 -13.95 -16.17 18.32
N MET A 23 -14.02 -15.57 17.13
CA MET A 23 -14.35 -16.20 15.87
C MET A 23 -13.16 -17.07 15.56
N ASP A 24 -13.17 -18.28 16.12
CA ASP A 24 -12.33 -19.35 15.61
C ASP A 24 -12.76 -19.57 14.15
N PRO A 25 -11.92 -19.25 13.15
CA PRO A 25 -12.26 -19.46 11.74
C PRO A 25 -12.52 -20.94 11.42
N SER A 26 -12.10 -21.85 12.31
CA SER A 26 -12.37 -23.29 12.24
C SER A 26 -13.79 -23.66 12.73
N LEU A 27 -14.38 -22.86 13.63
CA LEU A 27 -15.77 -22.98 14.05
C LEU A 27 -16.67 -22.37 12.98
N ARG A 28 -17.03 -23.19 11.99
CA ARG A 28 -18.00 -22.83 10.92
C ARG A 28 -19.46 -22.72 11.42
N TRP A 29 -19.63 -22.39 12.70
CA TRP A 29 -20.87 -22.22 13.44
C TRP A 29 -20.63 -21.20 14.55
N ASP A 30 -21.32 -20.08 14.49
CA ASP A 30 -21.33 -19.08 15.55
C ASP A 30 -22.80 -18.71 15.83
N GLU A 31 -23.27 -18.94 17.05
CA GLU A 31 -24.60 -18.49 17.49
C GLU A 31 -24.76 -16.96 17.33
N GLY A 32 -23.65 -16.23 17.33
CA GLY A 32 -23.56 -14.80 17.07
C GLY A 32 -23.63 -14.40 15.60
N LEU A 33 -23.51 -15.32 14.63
CA LEU A 33 -23.44 -14.98 13.20
C LEU A 33 -24.63 -14.14 12.74
N GLY A 34 -25.85 -14.48 13.16
CA GLY A 34 -27.05 -13.72 12.79
C GLY A 34 -27.04 -12.29 13.34
N LYS A 35 -26.53 -12.11 14.56
CA LYS A 35 -26.38 -10.79 15.19
C LYS A 35 -25.33 -9.96 14.45
N VAL A 36 -24.17 -10.55 14.15
CA VAL A 36 -23.10 -9.89 13.40
C VAL A 36 -23.57 -9.45 12.01
N LEU A 37 -24.23 -10.35 11.26
CA LEU A 37 -24.77 -10.04 9.94
C LEU A 37 -25.82 -8.92 9.99
N SER A 38 -26.64 -8.87 11.04
CA SER A 38 -27.63 -7.81 11.24
C SER A 38 -26.98 -6.45 11.49
N ILE A 39 -25.94 -6.40 12.33
CA ILE A 39 -25.14 -5.18 12.59
C ILE A 39 -24.46 -4.72 11.30
N LEU A 40 -23.80 -5.64 10.58
CA LEU A 40 -23.12 -5.32 9.33
C LEU A 40 -24.09 -4.82 8.26
N LYS A 41 -25.27 -5.44 8.13
CA LYS A 41 -26.30 -4.99 7.18
C LYS A 41 -26.77 -3.56 7.47
N GLN A 42 -26.87 -3.18 8.74
CA GLN A 42 -27.22 -1.81 9.15
C GLN A 42 -26.09 -0.82 8.82
N ALA A 43 -24.83 -1.20 9.06
CA ALA A 43 -23.68 -0.33 8.84
C ALA A 43 -23.29 -0.20 7.35
N ALA A 44 -23.45 -1.26 6.57
CA ALA A 44 -22.96 -1.38 5.20
C ALA A 44 -24.04 -2.00 4.30
N ARG A 45 -25.15 -1.28 4.14
CA ARG A 45 -26.28 -1.71 3.30
C ARG A 45 -25.80 -2.07 1.89
N ASP A 46 -26.33 -3.17 1.35
CA ASP A 46 -26.00 -3.70 0.03
C ASP A 46 -24.52 -4.03 -0.18
N ARG A 47 -23.73 -4.15 0.89
CA ARG A 47 -22.29 -4.51 0.88
C ARG A 47 -21.96 -5.68 1.80
N VAL A 48 -22.96 -6.50 2.12
CA VAL A 48 -22.82 -7.67 3.00
C VAL A 48 -23.36 -8.90 2.28
N TRP A 49 -22.52 -9.93 2.20
CA TRP A 49 -22.84 -11.24 1.65
C TRP A 49 -22.53 -12.32 2.68
N LEU A 50 -23.30 -13.41 2.66
CA LEU A 50 -22.95 -14.60 3.41
C LEU A 50 -22.27 -15.63 2.50
N GLY A 51 -20.98 -15.84 2.74
CA GLY A 51 -20.17 -16.82 2.02
C GLY A 51 -20.58 -18.27 2.31
N LEU A 52 -20.75 -19.06 1.25
CA LEU A 52 -20.95 -20.49 1.32
C LEU A 52 -19.71 -21.21 0.78
N ALA A 53 -19.14 -22.11 1.56
CA ALA A 53 -18.03 -22.96 1.16
C ALA A 53 -18.29 -24.42 1.55
N THR A 54 -17.83 -25.36 0.73
CA THR A 54 -17.82 -26.80 1.01
C THR A 54 -16.47 -27.20 1.57
N SER A 55 -16.41 -27.70 2.80
CA SER A 55 -15.19 -28.25 3.40
C SER A 55 -15.03 -29.75 3.14
N TYR A 56 -15.98 -30.35 2.41
CA TYR A 56 -16.14 -31.80 2.27
C TYR A 56 -16.21 -32.49 3.64
N SER A 57 -16.88 -31.83 4.57
CA SER A 57 -17.17 -32.36 5.89
C SER A 57 -18.58 -32.95 5.92
N GLY A 58 -18.80 -33.97 6.75
CA GLY A 58 -20.13 -34.58 6.92
C GLY A 58 -21.30 -33.59 7.10
N PRO A 59 -21.16 -32.47 7.85
CA PRO A 59 -22.26 -31.53 8.07
C PRO A 59 -22.47 -30.47 6.97
N ASP A 60 -21.71 -30.47 5.86
CA ASP A 60 -21.73 -29.37 4.87
C ASP A 60 -23.13 -29.02 4.36
N ARG A 61 -23.92 -30.03 3.95
CA ARG A 61 -25.30 -29.80 3.46
C ARG A 61 -26.17 -29.13 4.53
N ARG A 62 -26.09 -29.59 5.78
CA ARG A 62 -26.85 -29.00 6.89
C ARG A 62 -26.41 -27.56 7.18
N ARG A 63 -25.09 -27.31 7.15
CA ARG A 63 -24.52 -25.97 7.34
C ARG A 63 -25.01 -25.00 6.27
N ILE A 64 -24.86 -25.39 5.00
CA ILE A 64 -25.26 -24.56 3.86
C ILE A 64 -26.77 -24.26 3.91
N THR A 65 -27.62 -25.25 4.17
CA THR A 65 -29.08 -25.02 4.28
C THR A 65 -29.43 -24.02 5.39
N ARG A 66 -28.76 -24.12 6.54
CA ARG A 66 -29.00 -23.18 7.64
C ARG A 66 -28.46 -21.78 7.34
N HIS A 67 -27.27 -21.65 6.73
CA HIS A 67 -26.75 -20.36 6.26
C HIS A 67 -27.67 -19.73 5.22
N ALA A 68 -28.18 -20.51 4.26
CA ALA A 68 -29.12 -20.03 3.27
C ALA A 68 -30.43 -19.54 3.91
N LYS A 69 -30.93 -20.24 4.94
CA LYS A 69 -32.07 -19.75 5.73
C LYS A 69 -31.74 -18.44 6.44
N LEU A 70 -30.60 -18.36 7.14
CA LEU A 70 -30.19 -17.16 7.86
C LEU A 70 -30.04 -15.94 6.94
N ALA A 71 -29.40 -16.11 5.78
CA ALA A 71 -29.25 -15.06 4.78
C ALA A 71 -30.60 -14.56 4.27
N ARG A 72 -31.57 -15.46 4.03
CA ARG A 72 -32.94 -15.08 3.67
C ARG A 72 -33.66 -14.34 4.79
N ASP A 73 -33.56 -14.83 6.02
CA ASP A 73 -34.23 -14.21 7.18
C ASP A 73 -33.70 -12.78 7.45
N ILE A 74 -32.40 -12.55 7.25
CA ILE A 74 -31.77 -11.23 7.38
C ILE A 74 -31.97 -10.38 6.11
N GLY A 75 -32.19 -11.02 4.96
CA GLY A 75 -32.29 -10.37 3.64
C GLY A 75 -30.95 -9.89 3.12
N ILE A 76 -29.94 -10.77 3.13
CA ILE A 76 -28.64 -10.56 2.47
C ILE A 76 -28.41 -11.64 1.41
N PRO A 77 -27.67 -11.33 0.33
CA PRO A 77 -27.32 -12.30 -0.68
C PRO A 77 -26.32 -13.36 -0.17
N LEU A 78 -26.41 -14.55 -0.77
CA LEU A 78 -25.41 -15.62 -0.62
C LEU A 78 -24.34 -15.47 -1.69
N VAL A 79 -23.09 -15.83 -1.38
CA VAL A 79 -22.01 -15.89 -2.37
C VAL A 79 -21.28 -17.22 -2.25
N ALA A 80 -21.08 -17.92 -3.37
CA ALA A 80 -20.35 -19.17 -3.40
C ALA A 80 -18.84 -18.90 -3.42
N THR A 81 -18.11 -19.55 -2.51
CA THR A 81 -16.66 -19.51 -2.44
C THR A 81 -16.11 -20.92 -2.23
N ASN A 82 -14.81 -21.12 -2.49
CA ASN A 82 -14.14 -22.39 -2.14
C ASN A 82 -13.15 -22.25 -0.98
N ASP A 83 -13.07 -21.05 -0.37
CA ASP A 83 -12.17 -20.78 0.76
C ASP A 83 -10.72 -21.23 0.44
N VAL A 84 -10.24 -20.83 -0.74
CA VAL A 84 -9.03 -21.35 -1.37
C VAL A 84 -7.78 -21.02 -0.55
N LEU A 85 -6.89 -22.01 -0.38
CA LEU A 85 -5.58 -21.89 0.27
C LEU A 85 -4.40 -22.10 -0.68
N TYR A 86 -4.63 -22.75 -1.82
CA TYR A 86 -3.59 -23.13 -2.77
C TYR A 86 -4.16 -23.22 -4.19
N ALA A 87 -3.30 -23.21 -5.21
CA ALA A 87 -3.75 -23.21 -6.60
C ALA A 87 -4.31 -24.59 -7.00
N THR A 88 -3.59 -25.68 -6.67
CA THR A 88 -3.97 -27.05 -7.05
C THR A 88 -3.99 -28.00 -5.84
N ALA A 89 -4.70 -29.12 -5.96
CA ALA A 89 -4.87 -30.08 -4.86
C ALA A 89 -3.52 -30.68 -4.40
N GLU A 90 -2.55 -30.81 -5.32
CA GLU A 90 -1.22 -31.37 -5.08
C GLU A 90 -0.38 -30.50 -4.13
N GLN A 91 -0.75 -29.23 -3.95
CA GLN A 91 -0.04 -28.30 -3.05
C GLN A 91 -0.46 -28.44 -1.58
N ARG A 92 -1.41 -29.33 -1.26
CA ARG A 92 -1.82 -29.58 0.13
C ARG A 92 -0.64 -29.93 1.05
N PRO A 93 0.29 -30.85 0.72
CA PRO A 93 1.40 -31.18 1.62
C PRO A 93 2.29 -29.96 1.93
N LEU A 94 2.52 -29.10 0.93
CA LEU A 94 3.25 -27.84 1.13
C LEU A 94 2.50 -26.90 2.10
N HIS A 95 1.19 -26.75 1.90
CA HIS A 95 0.35 -25.96 2.80
C HIS A 95 0.36 -26.50 4.24
N ASP A 96 0.35 -27.83 4.42
CA ASP A 96 0.41 -28.47 5.73
C ASP A 96 1.75 -28.18 6.42
N VAL A 97 2.87 -28.19 5.69
CA VAL A 97 4.19 -27.78 6.21
C VAL A 97 4.20 -26.31 6.63
N VAL A 98 3.69 -25.40 5.79
CA VAL A 98 3.60 -23.96 6.12
C VAL A 98 2.72 -23.73 7.35
N THR A 99 1.63 -24.50 7.49
CA THR A 99 0.77 -24.46 8.67
C THR A 99 1.50 -24.94 9.92
N CYS A 100 2.26 -26.03 9.83
CA CYS A 100 3.06 -26.55 10.94
C CYS A 100 4.13 -25.54 11.40
N ILE A 101 4.85 -24.90 10.46
CA ILE A 101 5.82 -23.85 10.75
C ILE A 101 5.16 -22.70 11.51
N ARG A 102 4.02 -22.20 11.02
CA ARG A 102 3.27 -21.11 11.67
C ARG A 102 2.82 -21.46 13.08
N LEU A 103 2.49 -22.73 13.33
CA LEU A 103 1.99 -23.20 14.63
C LEU A 103 3.10 -23.72 15.55
N GLY A 104 4.35 -23.81 15.08
CA GLY A 104 5.46 -24.38 15.82
C GLY A 104 5.29 -25.87 16.15
N LEU A 105 4.67 -26.63 15.25
CA LEU A 105 4.37 -28.06 15.45
C LEU A 105 5.11 -28.92 14.41
N LYS A 106 5.34 -30.19 14.73
CA LYS A 106 5.69 -31.19 13.70
C LYS A 106 4.44 -31.68 12.99
N LEU A 107 4.64 -32.27 11.81
CA LEU A 107 3.55 -32.73 10.94
C LEU A 107 2.70 -33.83 11.60
N ASP A 108 3.34 -34.75 12.32
CA ASP A 108 2.72 -35.84 13.07
C ASP A 108 2.00 -35.38 14.35
N GLU A 109 2.36 -34.21 14.89
CA GLU A 109 1.75 -33.60 16.08
C GLU A 109 0.56 -32.69 15.74
N ALA A 110 0.42 -32.28 14.48
CA ALA A 110 -0.53 -31.24 14.08
C ALA A 110 -2.01 -31.70 14.16
N GLY A 111 -2.29 -32.99 13.99
CA GLY A 111 -3.63 -33.58 14.16
C GLY A 111 -4.73 -32.83 13.37
N THR A 112 -5.81 -32.42 14.05
CA THR A 112 -6.96 -31.72 13.46
C THR A 112 -6.68 -30.26 13.09
N LYS A 113 -5.47 -29.74 13.35
CA LYS A 113 -5.05 -28.41 12.90
C LYS A 113 -4.76 -28.38 11.40
N LEU A 114 -4.56 -29.53 10.77
CA LEU A 114 -4.43 -29.68 9.31
C LEU A 114 -5.79 -30.00 8.69
N ALA A 115 -5.97 -29.57 7.44
CA ALA A 115 -7.18 -29.91 6.70
C ALA A 115 -7.23 -31.43 6.44
N ALA A 116 -8.40 -32.04 6.61
CA ALA A 116 -8.59 -33.47 6.38
C ALA A 116 -8.44 -33.87 4.90
N ASN A 117 -8.62 -32.93 3.97
CA ASN A 117 -8.61 -33.16 2.53
C ASN A 117 -7.93 -32.00 1.77
N GLY A 118 -7.71 -32.21 0.46
CA GLY A 118 -7.06 -31.25 -0.46
C GLY A 118 -8.03 -30.34 -1.22
N GLU A 119 -9.27 -30.15 -0.73
CA GLU A 119 -10.35 -29.57 -1.53
C GLU A 119 -10.34 -28.04 -1.59
N ARG A 120 -9.49 -27.38 -0.80
CA ARG A 120 -9.35 -25.91 -0.75
C ARG A 120 -8.38 -25.38 -1.81
N HIS A 121 -8.44 -25.94 -3.02
CA HIS A 121 -7.72 -25.46 -4.21
C HIS A 121 -8.61 -24.61 -5.13
N ILE A 122 -8.06 -24.00 -6.19
CA ILE A 122 -8.86 -23.31 -7.19
C ILE A 122 -9.62 -24.34 -8.03
N LYS A 123 -10.94 -24.40 -7.83
CA LYS A 123 -11.82 -25.35 -8.54
C LYS A 123 -12.23 -24.81 -9.89
N ALA A 124 -12.42 -25.73 -10.84
CA ALA A 124 -13.02 -25.40 -12.13
C ALA A 124 -14.48 -24.94 -11.95
N ALA A 125 -14.96 -24.08 -12.85
CA ALA A 125 -16.32 -23.56 -12.81
C ALA A 125 -17.39 -24.66 -12.83
N SER A 126 -17.17 -25.75 -13.58
CA SER A 126 -18.08 -26.90 -13.64
C SER A 126 -18.20 -27.62 -12.29
N GLU A 127 -17.10 -27.71 -11.53
CA GLU A 127 -17.11 -28.29 -10.19
C GLU A 127 -17.85 -27.39 -9.20
N MET A 128 -17.61 -26.08 -9.24
CA MET A 128 -18.34 -25.10 -8.43
C MET A 128 -19.86 -25.15 -8.73
N THR A 129 -20.24 -25.23 -9.99
CA THR A 129 -21.64 -25.43 -10.43
C THR A 129 -22.24 -26.70 -9.86
N ARG A 130 -21.49 -27.82 -9.88
CA ARG A 130 -21.94 -29.08 -9.28
C ARG A 130 -22.13 -28.98 -7.77
N LEU A 131 -21.17 -28.35 -7.07
CA LEU A 131 -21.18 -28.20 -5.60
C LEU A 131 -22.34 -27.32 -5.11
N PHE A 132 -22.60 -26.22 -5.82
CA PHE A 132 -23.65 -25.26 -5.47
C PHE A 132 -24.92 -25.41 -6.32
N ARG A 133 -25.18 -26.60 -6.88
CA ARG A 133 -26.36 -26.85 -7.74
C ARG A 133 -27.71 -26.56 -7.08
N ASN A 134 -27.77 -26.61 -5.76
CA ASN A 134 -28.98 -26.29 -4.97
C ASN A 134 -29.09 -24.80 -4.60
N TYR A 135 -28.05 -24.00 -4.89
CA TYR A 135 -27.94 -22.57 -4.63
C TYR A 135 -27.27 -21.84 -5.81
N PRO A 136 -27.79 -21.98 -7.05
CA PRO A 136 -27.18 -21.36 -8.23
C PRO A 136 -27.10 -19.83 -8.13
N GLU A 137 -27.99 -19.21 -7.35
CA GLU A 137 -27.97 -17.77 -7.07
C GLU A 137 -26.67 -17.32 -6.40
N ALA A 138 -26.05 -18.18 -5.58
CA ALA A 138 -24.80 -17.85 -4.89
C ALA A 138 -23.60 -17.82 -5.86
N LEU A 139 -23.66 -18.59 -6.96
CA LEU A 139 -22.67 -18.54 -8.03
C LEU A 139 -22.86 -17.29 -8.90
N ALA A 140 -24.11 -16.96 -9.25
CA ALA A 140 -24.40 -15.74 -10.01
C ALA A 140 -24.00 -14.48 -9.23
N GLU A 141 -24.16 -14.50 -7.90
CA GLU A 141 -23.78 -13.38 -7.03
C GLU A 141 -22.27 -13.15 -6.99
N SER A 142 -21.43 -14.17 -7.15
CA SER A 142 -19.98 -13.96 -7.15
C SER A 142 -19.55 -13.08 -8.33
N LEU A 143 -20.19 -13.24 -9.49
CA LEU A 143 -19.97 -12.40 -10.66
C LEU A 143 -20.48 -10.97 -10.42
N ARG A 144 -21.70 -10.81 -9.88
CA ARG A 144 -22.24 -9.49 -9.52
C ARG A 144 -21.39 -8.74 -8.49
N LEU A 145 -20.78 -9.47 -7.55
CA LEU A 145 -19.85 -8.88 -6.60
C LEU A 145 -18.59 -8.38 -7.30
N LEU A 146 -18.01 -9.20 -8.20
CA LEU A 146 -16.82 -8.83 -8.95
C LEU A 146 -17.06 -7.62 -9.88
N GLU A 147 -18.24 -7.52 -10.49
CA GLU A 147 -18.65 -6.36 -11.31
C GLU A 147 -18.71 -5.03 -10.53
N ARG A 148 -18.71 -5.08 -9.20
CA ARG A 148 -18.72 -3.88 -8.33
C ARG A 148 -17.33 -3.48 -7.85
N VAL A 149 -16.30 -4.23 -8.21
CA VAL A 149 -14.91 -3.96 -7.82
C VAL A 149 -14.23 -3.23 -8.97
N ASP A 150 -14.27 -1.89 -8.91
CA ASP A 150 -13.68 -1.02 -9.94
C ASP A 150 -12.21 -0.66 -9.69
N PHE A 151 -11.61 -1.16 -8.61
CA PHE A 151 -10.22 -0.83 -8.27
C PHE A 151 -9.24 -1.54 -9.20
N ASP A 152 -8.32 -0.77 -9.80
CA ASP A 152 -7.18 -1.25 -10.55
C ASP A 152 -5.87 -0.61 -10.06
N LEU A 153 -4.75 -1.30 -10.25
CA LEU A 153 -3.43 -0.82 -9.79
C LEU A 153 -2.96 0.46 -10.51
N GLY A 154 -3.55 0.83 -11.66
CA GLY A 154 -3.27 2.08 -12.35
C GLY A 154 -3.89 3.31 -11.67
N GLN A 155 -4.81 3.11 -10.72
CA GLN A 155 -5.31 4.18 -9.86
C GLN A 155 -4.29 4.62 -8.80
N LEU A 156 -3.23 3.84 -8.59
CA LEU A 156 -2.12 4.19 -7.70
C LEU A 156 -1.28 5.30 -8.35
N ARG A 157 -1.25 6.48 -7.72
CA ARG A 157 -0.40 7.60 -8.12
C ARG A 157 0.58 7.90 -7.00
N TYR A 158 1.83 8.15 -7.37
CA TYR A 158 2.81 8.68 -6.43
C TYR A 158 2.46 10.13 -6.12
N GLU A 159 2.15 10.41 -4.87
CA GLU A 159 2.01 11.76 -4.34
C GLU A 159 3.14 11.97 -3.34
N TYR A 160 4.00 12.95 -3.62
CA TYR A 160 5.09 13.30 -2.72
C TYR A 160 4.57 14.22 -1.61
N PRO A 161 5.09 14.08 -0.37
CA PRO A 161 4.72 14.97 0.73
C PRO A 161 4.91 16.44 0.34
N HIS A 162 3.95 17.27 0.74
CA HIS A 162 4.08 18.71 0.61
C HIS A 162 4.95 19.25 1.74
N GLU A 163 6.27 19.25 1.54
CA GLU A 163 7.21 19.93 2.44
C GLU A 163 6.86 21.40 2.66
N PRO A 164 7.29 22.02 3.78
CA PRO A 164 7.04 23.42 4.02
C PRO A 164 7.78 24.30 3.00
N VAL A 165 7.06 24.66 1.93
CA VAL A 165 7.43 25.74 1.03
C VAL A 165 7.06 27.06 1.72
N PRO A 166 7.97 28.05 1.82
CA PRO A 166 7.67 29.32 2.44
C PRO A 166 6.44 30.00 1.81
N SER A 167 5.64 30.67 2.63
CA SER A 167 4.44 31.36 2.16
C SER A 167 4.77 32.34 1.02
N GLY A 168 3.98 32.31 -0.05
CA GLY A 168 4.18 33.13 -1.24
C GLY A 168 5.08 32.50 -2.31
N TRP A 169 5.67 31.33 -2.05
CA TRP A 169 6.47 30.60 -3.04
C TRP A 169 5.71 29.41 -3.62
N THR A 170 5.98 29.11 -4.90
CA THR A 170 5.66 27.80 -5.46
C THR A 170 6.80 26.83 -5.15
N PRO A 171 6.55 25.50 -5.07
CA PRO A 171 7.61 24.53 -4.82
C PRO A 171 8.74 24.61 -5.85
N GLN A 172 8.38 24.82 -7.12
CA GLN A 172 9.35 24.99 -8.19
C GLN A 172 10.20 26.25 -8.01
N ALA A 173 9.58 27.41 -7.71
CA ALA A 173 10.32 28.65 -7.49
C ALA A 173 11.23 28.57 -6.26
N TRP A 174 10.77 27.88 -5.21
CA TRP A 174 11.57 27.65 -4.01
C TRP A 174 12.77 26.75 -4.27
N LEU A 175 12.58 25.66 -5.03
CA LEU A 175 13.68 24.82 -5.47
C LEU A 175 14.71 25.61 -6.31
N GLU A 176 14.25 26.45 -7.24
CA GLU A 176 15.11 27.30 -8.06
C GLU A 176 15.92 28.29 -7.21
N HIS A 177 15.31 28.85 -6.17
CA HIS A 177 15.99 29.72 -5.21
C HIS A 177 17.11 28.99 -4.45
N LEU A 178 16.82 27.81 -3.87
CA LEU A 178 17.80 27.00 -3.14
C LEU A 178 18.94 26.53 -4.04
N VAL A 179 18.66 26.14 -5.28
CA VAL A 179 19.68 25.78 -6.25
C VAL A 179 20.58 26.97 -6.58
N ALA A 180 20.02 28.17 -6.74
CA ALA A 180 20.82 29.37 -6.97
C ALA A 180 21.74 29.70 -5.78
N GLU A 181 21.28 29.46 -4.55
CA GLU A 181 22.13 29.54 -3.34
C GLU A 181 23.24 28.48 -3.37
N GLY A 182 22.89 27.22 -3.59
CA GLY A 182 23.84 26.11 -3.64
C GLY A 182 24.90 26.28 -4.74
N VAL A 183 24.53 26.82 -5.91
CA VAL A 183 25.49 27.15 -6.98
C VAL A 183 26.50 28.20 -6.52
N ARG A 184 26.05 29.25 -5.82
CA ARG A 184 26.94 30.29 -5.29
C ARG A 184 27.90 29.71 -4.25
N GLU A 185 27.41 28.85 -3.37
CA GLU A 185 28.21 28.21 -2.32
C GLU A 185 29.25 27.24 -2.90
N ARG A 186 28.88 26.40 -3.86
CA ARG A 186 29.77 25.39 -4.46
C ARG A 186 30.81 25.97 -5.41
N TYR A 187 30.43 26.99 -6.19
CA TYR A 187 31.28 27.55 -7.25
C TYR A 187 31.82 28.96 -6.94
N GLY A 188 31.65 29.46 -5.71
CA GLY A 188 32.20 30.74 -5.28
C GLY A 188 31.69 31.95 -6.09
N GLY A 189 30.49 31.85 -6.65
CA GLY A 189 29.87 32.90 -7.47
C GLY A 189 30.30 32.97 -8.95
N ASN A 190 31.23 32.11 -9.40
CA ASN A 190 31.63 32.03 -10.81
C ASN A 190 31.52 30.60 -11.36
N PRO A 191 30.30 30.06 -11.51
CA PRO A 191 30.10 28.71 -12.04
C PRO A 191 30.53 28.64 -13.51
N PRO A 192 31.11 27.50 -13.97
CA PRO A 192 31.28 27.24 -15.40
C PRO A 192 29.95 27.41 -16.15
N SER A 193 29.99 27.90 -17.40
CA SER A 193 28.77 28.09 -18.21
C SER A 193 27.96 26.80 -18.37
N GLU A 194 28.66 25.66 -18.46
CA GLU A 194 28.06 24.32 -18.53
C GLU A 194 27.16 23.99 -17.34
N VAL A 195 27.44 24.53 -16.14
CA VAL A 195 26.60 24.31 -14.94
C VAL A 195 25.23 24.97 -15.14
N ALA A 196 25.19 26.20 -15.66
CA ALA A 196 23.93 26.92 -15.87
C ALA A 196 23.05 26.22 -16.91
N ASP A 197 23.65 25.75 -18.01
CA ASP A 197 22.94 25.02 -19.07
C ASP A 197 22.36 23.68 -18.56
N LEU A 198 23.12 22.96 -17.73
CA LEU A 198 22.66 21.72 -17.11
C LEU A 198 21.53 21.99 -16.12
N VAL A 199 21.67 22.95 -15.21
CA VAL A 199 20.63 23.32 -14.22
C VAL A 199 19.32 23.65 -14.92
N GLU A 200 19.33 24.46 -15.98
CA GLU A 200 18.11 24.79 -16.74
C GLU A 200 17.50 23.56 -17.43
N THR A 201 18.34 22.65 -17.93
CA THR A 201 17.89 21.37 -18.51
C THR A 201 17.21 20.51 -17.45
N GLU A 202 17.79 20.37 -16.26
CA GLU A 202 17.18 19.61 -15.16
C GLU A 202 15.87 20.24 -14.71
N PHE A 203 15.80 21.56 -14.55
CA PHE A 203 14.56 22.24 -14.16
C PHE A 203 13.42 22.05 -15.15
N LYS A 204 13.69 22.03 -16.46
CA LYS A 204 12.65 21.70 -17.46
C LYS A 204 12.04 20.32 -17.22
N LEU A 205 12.85 19.33 -16.86
CA LEU A 205 12.37 17.99 -16.54
C LEU A 205 11.63 17.95 -15.21
N VAL A 206 12.17 18.59 -14.16
CA VAL A 206 11.52 18.67 -12.84
C VAL A 206 10.14 19.33 -12.96
N ARG A 207 10.00 20.40 -13.76
CA ARG A 207 8.72 21.07 -14.05
C ARG A 207 7.75 20.13 -14.79
N LYS A 208 8.22 19.47 -15.85
CA LYS A 208 7.39 18.57 -16.65
C LYS A 208 6.88 17.38 -15.82
N ALA A 209 7.70 16.85 -14.94
CA ALA A 209 7.38 15.68 -14.12
C ALA A 209 6.79 16.05 -12.73
N GLN A 210 6.69 17.34 -12.40
CA GLN A 210 6.19 17.85 -11.12
C GLN A 210 6.96 17.34 -9.88
N TYR A 211 8.29 17.17 -9.99
CA TYR A 211 9.13 16.61 -8.93
C TYR A 211 9.73 17.64 -7.97
N ALA A 212 9.30 18.90 -7.99
CA ALA A 212 9.85 19.93 -7.11
C ALA A 212 9.77 19.53 -5.62
N TYR A 213 8.63 19.03 -5.15
CA TYR A 213 8.48 18.54 -3.77
C TYR A 213 9.46 17.43 -3.43
N TYR A 214 9.72 16.51 -4.37
CA TYR A 214 10.64 15.41 -4.14
C TYR A 214 12.07 15.89 -3.85
N PHE A 215 12.59 16.82 -4.66
CA PHE A 215 13.91 17.40 -4.41
C PHE A 215 13.96 18.21 -3.11
N LEU A 216 12.88 18.92 -2.78
CA LEU A 216 12.78 19.69 -1.55
C LEU A 216 12.79 18.78 -0.31
N THR A 217 12.03 17.68 -0.31
CA THR A 217 12.02 16.68 0.77
C THR A 217 13.42 16.11 0.98
N VAL A 218 14.07 15.65 -0.09
CA VAL A 218 15.39 15.04 0.06
C VAL A 218 16.43 16.06 0.52
N HIS A 219 16.40 17.28 -0.01
CA HIS A 219 17.26 18.36 0.44
C HIS A 219 17.06 18.65 1.94
N ASP A 220 15.81 18.70 2.40
CA ASP A 220 15.49 18.99 3.80
C ASP A 220 16.00 17.90 4.75
N ILE A 221 15.75 16.62 4.41
CA ILE A 221 16.26 15.46 5.17
C ILE A 221 17.81 15.48 5.22
N VAL A 222 18.46 15.74 4.09
CA VAL A 222 19.93 15.85 4.02
C VAL A 222 20.45 17.02 4.84
N LYS A 223 19.76 18.18 4.79
CA LYS A 223 20.11 19.36 5.57
C LYS A 223 19.99 19.09 7.07
N PHE A 224 18.92 18.42 7.50
CA PHE A 224 18.76 17.97 8.88
C PHE A 224 19.91 17.05 9.31
N ALA A 225 20.18 15.99 8.55
CA ALA A 225 21.24 15.04 8.85
C ALA A 225 22.61 15.73 9.00
N ARG A 226 22.96 16.61 8.05
CA ARG A 226 24.19 17.41 8.12
C ARG A 226 24.23 18.34 9.33
N SER A 227 23.11 18.98 9.70
CA SER A 227 23.04 19.84 10.89
C SER A 227 23.31 19.11 12.21
N LYS A 228 23.04 17.79 12.23
CA LYS A 228 23.32 16.89 13.36
C LYS A 228 24.66 16.15 13.25
N GLY A 229 25.46 16.48 12.24
CA GLY A 229 26.71 15.81 11.94
C GLY A 229 26.55 14.34 11.56
N ILE A 230 25.36 13.92 11.10
CA ILE A 230 25.10 12.56 10.61
C ILE A 230 25.71 12.44 9.22
N LEU A 231 26.54 11.43 9.00
CA LEU A 231 27.10 11.18 7.68
C LEU A 231 26.00 10.74 6.73
N CYS A 232 25.87 11.44 5.60
CA CYS A 232 24.93 11.08 4.55
C CYS A 232 25.54 11.25 3.15
N GLN A 233 25.16 10.38 2.23
CA GLN A 233 25.67 10.38 0.87
C GLN A 233 24.58 9.94 -0.11
N GLY A 234 24.26 10.79 -1.09
CA GLY A 234 23.44 10.39 -2.22
C GLY A 234 24.17 9.35 -3.10
N ARG A 235 23.47 8.29 -3.48
CA ARG A 235 23.96 7.19 -4.34
C ARG A 235 23.10 7.04 -5.60
N GLY A 236 23.46 6.07 -6.44
CA GLY A 236 22.69 5.73 -7.63
C GLY A 236 22.74 6.81 -8.70
N SER A 237 21.63 6.97 -9.42
CA SER A 237 21.55 7.92 -10.54
C SER A 237 21.51 9.38 -10.08
N ALA A 238 21.22 9.66 -8.81
CA ALA A 238 21.27 10.99 -8.22
C ALA A 238 22.64 11.67 -8.36
N ALA A 239 23.73 10.90 -8.40
CA ALA A 239 25.08 11.41 -8.62
C ALA A 239 25.26 12.10 -10.00
N ASN A 240 24.36 11.86 -10.96
CA ASN A 240 24.41 12.48 -12.27
C ASN A 240 23.66 13.84 -12.33
N SER A 241 23.01 14.26 -11.23
CA SER A 241 22.25 15.51 -11.19
C SER A 241 23.05 16.67 -10.58
N VAL A 242 23.11 17.78 -11.31
CA VAL A 242 23.71 19.02 -10.84
C VAL A 242 22.85 19.66 -9.74
N ILE A 243 21.52 19.55 -9.81
CA ILE A 243 20.62 19.99 -8.72
C ILE A 243 20.95 19.22 -7.43
N CYS A 244 21.08 17.89 -7.48
CA CYS A 244 21.46 17.10 -6.30
C CYS A 244 22.84 17.48 -5.74
N TYR A 245 23.80 17.78 -6.60
CA TYR A 245 25.15 18.17 -6.18
C TYR A 245 25.17 19.53 -5.47
N VAL A 246 24.53 20.54 -6.04
CA VAL A 246 24.52 21.90 -5.49
C VAL A 246 23.67 22.01 -4.23
N LEU A 247 22.61 21.21 -4.11
CA LEU A 247 21.83 21.06 -2.88
C LEU A 247 22.54 20.22 -1.79
N GLY A 248 23.72 19.66 -2.09
CA GLY A 248 24.49 18.88 -1.12
C GLY A 248 23.96 17.48 -0.83
N ILE A 249 23.02 17.00 -1.65
CA ILE A 249 22.50 15.63 -1.63
C ILE A 249 23.60 14.66 -2.09
N THR A 250 24.34 15.02 -3.13
CA THR A 250 25.48 14.26 -3.64
C THR A 250 26.80 15.03 -3.48
N SER A 251 27.90 14.29 -3.44
CA SER A 251 29.25 14.83 -3.21
C SER A 251 30.09 14.92 -4.50
N VAL A 252 29.60 14.38 -5.62
CA VAL A 252 30.33 14.30 -6.90
C VAL A 252 29.83 15.36 -7.85
N ASP A 253 30.74 16.19 -8.38
CA ASP A 253 30.41 17.20 -9.39
C ASP A 253 30.17 16.52 -10.77
N PRO A 254 28.93 16.50 -11.30
CA PRO A 254 28.63 15.82 -12.54
C PRO A 254 29.26 16.50 -13.77
N VAL A 255 29.56 17.80 -13.70
CA VAL A 255 30.19 18.57 -14.79
C VAL A 255 31.65 18.18 -14.90
N LYS A 256 32.37 18.15 -13.78
CA LYS A 256 33.78 17.74 -13.73
C LYS A 256 33.98 16.30 -14.23
N HIS A 257 33.04 15.42 -13.91
CA HIS A 257 33.12 13.99 -14.23
C HIS A 257 32.35 13.60 -15.51
N LYS A 258 31.78 14.57 -16.25
CA LYS A 258 31.02 14.38 -17.49
C LYS A 258 29.95 13.28 -17.38
N LEU A 259 29.24 13.27 -16.26
CA LEU A 259 28.22 12.26 -15.97
C LEU A 259 26.95 12.51 -16.82
N LEU A 260 26.35 11.43 -17.31
CA LEU A 260 25.19 11.51 -18.20
C LEU A 260 23.89 11.65 -17.40
N PHE A 261 23.34 12.87 -17.39
CA PHE A 261 22.07 13.20 -16.74
C PHE A 261 20.86 12.43 -17.28
N SER A 262 20.87 12.00 -18.55
CA SER A 262 19.80 11.19 -19.16
C SER A 262 19.59 9.82 -18.48
N ARG A 263 20.55 9.38 -17.65
CA ARG A 263 20.42 8.19 -16.80
C ARG A 263 19.67 8.44 -15.48
N PHE A 264 19.44 9.70 -15.12
CA PHE A 264 18.75 10.09 -13.89
C PHE A 264 17.29 10.45 -14.13
N ILE A 265 17.01 11.30 -15.11
CA ILE A 265 15.64 11.57 -15.56
C ILE A 265 15.57 11.30 -17.06
N SER A 266 14.84 10.23 -17.44
CA SER A 266 14.56 9.92 -18.84
C SER A 266 13.13 10.36 -19.16
N ALA A 267 12.96 11.22 -20.15
CA ALA A 267 11.63 11.65 -20.60
C ALA A 267 10.80 10.50 -21.20
N ASP A 268 11.44 9.39 -21.57
CA ASP A 268 10.82 8.19 -22.15
C ASP A 268 10.41 7.17 -21.07
N ARG A 269 10.88 7.34 -19.84
CA ARG A 269 10.47 6.53 -18.68
C ARG A 269 9.51 7.36 -17.85
N ASN A 270 8.27 6.91 -17.73
CA ASN A 270 7.26 7.54 -16.88
C ASN A 270 7.43 7.12 -15.40
N GLU A 271 8.69 6.99 -14.96
CA GLU A 271 9.08 6.57 -13.60
C GLU A 271 9.78 7.75 -12.93
N PRO A 272 9.52 8.01 -11.63
CA PRO A 272 10.24 9.03 -10.89
C PRO A 272 11.73 8.70 -10.77
N PRO A 273 12.61 9.73 -10.76
CA PRO A 273 14.03 9.52 -10.47
C PRO A 273 14.18 8.98 -9.06
N ASP A 274 15.08 8.03 -8.88
CA ASP A 274 15.39 7.49 -7.56
C ASP A 274 16.57 8.24 -6.95
N ILE A 275 16.29 9.11 -5.98
CA ILE A 275 17.26 9.80 -5.13
C ILE A 275 17.42 9.01 -3.85
N ASP A 276 18.30 8.02 -3.93
CA ASP A 276 18.73 7.23 -2.79
C ASP A 276 19.76 8.00 -1.95
N VAL A 277 19.48 8.19 -0.66
CA VAL A 277 20.44 8.73 0.30
C VAL A 277 20.80 7.69 1.36
N ASP A 278 22.08 7.38 1.45
CA ASP A 278 22.65 6.59 2.55
C ASP A 278 22.83 7.47 3.78
N PHE A 279 22.50 6.94 4.96
CA PHE A 279 22.78 7.55 6.25
C PHE A 279 23.60 6.61 7.11
N GLU A 280 24.37 7.17 8.03
CA GLU A 280 25.08 6.43 9.08
C GLU A 280 24.15 5.43 9.80
N HIS A 281 24.54 4.15 9.83
CA HIS A 281 23.67 3.06 10.28
C HIS A 281 23.15 3.26 11.71
N GLU A 282 24.02 3.64 12.65
CA GLU A 282 23.68 3.81 14.07
C GLU A 282 22.79 5.02 14.33
N ARG A 283 22.75 5.98 13.39
CA ARG A 283 22.04 7.26 13.53
C ARG A 283 20.89 7.43 12.54
N ARG A 284 20.60 6.41 11.72
CA ARG A 284 19.47 6.41 10.77
C ARG A 284 18.13 6.67 11.46
N GLU A 285 17.96 6.17 12.68
CA GLU A 285 16.74 6.35 13.46
C GLU A 285 16.47 7.84 13.75
N GLU A 286 17.49 8.66 14.02
CA GLU A 286 17.32 10.10 14.24
C GLU A 286 16.70 10.80 13.02
N VAL A 287 17.15 10.41 11.82
CA VAL A 287 16.62 10.93 10.55
C VAL A 287 15.20 10.44 10.30
N MET A 288 14.90 9.19 10.64
CA MET A 288 13.55 8.65 10.52
C MET A 288 12.58 9.37 11.46
N GLN A 289 12.97 9.63 12.71
CA GLN A 289 12.15 10.37 13.67
C GLN A 289 11.90 11.80 13.18
N TYR A 290 12.90 12.48 12.62
CA TYR A 290 12.72 13.79 11.99
C TYR A 290 11.67 13.81 10.89
N VAL A 291 11.59 12.76 10.06
CA VAL A 291 10.57 12.67 8.99
C VAL A 291 9.16 12.46 9.56
N TYR A 292 9.02 11.91 10.78
CA TYR A 292 7.74 11.71 11.44
C TYR A 292 7.26 12.92 12.27
N GLU A 293 8.18 13.77 12.71
CA GLU A 293 7.91 15.01 13.46
C GLU A 293 7.34 16.13 12.56
#